data_AF-A0A1J5GTG7-F1
#
_entry.id   AF-A0A1J5GTG7-F1
#
_cell.length_a   1.000
_cell.length_b   1.000
_cell.length_c   1.000
_cell.angle_alpha   90.00
_cell.angle_beta   90.00
_cell.angle_gamma   90.00
#
_symmetry.space_group_name_H-M   'P 1'
#
loop_
_entity.id
_entity.type
_entity.pdbx_description
1 polymer ?
#
loop_
_entity_poly.entity_id
_entity_poly.type
_entity_poly.pdbx_seq_one_letter_code
_entity_poly.pdbx_strand_id
1 'polypeptide(L)'
;MTWKSRIDPYINVEIMVTTWQPEYGKIILFSVDSDFEAPLRKIKEWGIKSAVISSRSSLSKELKAAADQVIYLEDFLTKIAGEEVA
;
A
#
# COMPACT_ATOMS: atom_id res chain seq x y z
N MET A 1 10.93 21.20 9.07
CA MET A 1 10.43 20.36 7.97
C MET A 1 10.84 18.93 8.30
N THR A 2 9.90 18.01 8.48
CA THR A 2 10.18 16.61 8.88
C THR A 2 10.49 15.76 7.65
N TRP A 3 11.16 14.62 7.82
CA TRP A 3 11.42 13.67 6.73
C TRP A 3 10.13 13.16 6.07
N LYS A 4 9.11 12.89 6.88
CA LYS A 4 7.77 12.48 6.44
C LYS A 4 7.20 13.45 5.40
N SER A 5 7.18 14.75 5.70
CA SER A 5 6.60 15.77 4.81
C SER A 5 7.33 15.95 3.48
N ARG A 6 8.50 15.31 3.29
CA ARG A 6 9.24 15.33 2.03
C ARG A 6 8.95 14.09 1.20
N ILE A 7 8.86 12.91 1.81
CA ILE A 7 8.82 11.63 1.09
C ILE A 7 7.42 11.32 0.55
N ASP A 8 6.37 11.54 1.34
CA ASP A 8 5.00 11.15 0.95
C ASP A 8 4.56 11.78 -0.39
N PRO A 9 4.85 13.07 -0.68
CA PRO A 9 4.57 13.66 -1.98
C PRO A 9 5.32 12.99 -3.14
N TYR A 10 6.60 12.60 -2.95
CA TYR A 10 7.36 11.91 -4.00
C TYR A 10 6.78 10.53 -4.29
N ILE A 11 6.42 9.77 -3.25
CA ILE A 11 5.78 8.47 -3.41
C ILE A 11 4.43 8.63 -4.13
N ASN A 12 3.65 9.65 -3.78
CA ASN A 12 2.38 9.92 -4.45
C ASN A 12 2.57 10.23 -5.94
N VAL A 13 3.55 11.06 -6.29
CA VAL A 13 3.87 11.35 -7.69
C VAL A 13 4.30 10.08 -8.42
N GLU A 14 5.17 9.27 -7.81
CA GLU A 14 5.64 8.02 -8.43
C GLU A 14 4.48 7.05 -8.67
N ILE A 15 3.62 6.82 -7.66
CA ILE A 15 2.41 6.00 -7.80
C ILE A 15 1.60 6.45 -9.04
N MET A 16 1.38 7.75 -9.18
CA MET A 16 0.55 8.30 -10.26
C MET A 16 1.23 8.21 -11.63
N VAL A 17 2.51 8.54 -11.73
CA VAL A 17 3.27 8.51 -12.99
C VAL A 17 3.44 7.08 -13.49
N THR A 18 3.79 6.15 -12.60
CA THR A 18 4.00 4.74 -12.98
C THR A 18 2.70 4.06 -13.37
N THR A 19 1.60 4.28 -12.64
CA THR A 19 0.32 3.61 -12.93
C THR A 19 -0.45 4.19 -14.11
N TRP A 20 -0.07 5.37 -14.60
CA TRP A 20 -0.59 5.88 -15.85
C TRP A 20 -0.07 5.09 -17.06
N GLN A 21 1.07 4.40 -16.91
CA GLN A 21 1.67 3.61 -17.96
C GLN A 21 0.88 2.28 -18.12
N PRO A 22 0.47 1.90 -19.35
CA PRO A 22 -0.45 0.80 -19.60
C PRO A 22 0.09 -0.59 -19.24
N GLU A 23 1.42 -0.74 -19.10
CA GLU A 23 2.06 -2.01 -18.76
C GLU A 23 1.93 -2.40 -17.27
N TYR A 24 1.52 -1.48 -16.40
CA TYR A 24 1.34 -1.77 -14.98
C TYR A 24 -0.13 -2.08 -14.69
N GLY A 25 -0.39 -3.25 -14.11
CA GLY A 25 -1.75 -3.67 -13.69
C GLY A 25 -1.98 -3.68 -12.18
N LYS A 26 -0.91 -3.59 -11.39
CA LYS A 26 -0.98 -3.67 -9.92
C LYS A 26 0.14 -2.88 -9.24
N ILE A 27 -0.20 -2.18 -8.16
CA ILE A 27 0.74 -1.62 -7.20
C ILE A 27 0.80 -2.45 -5.93
N ILE A 28 2.00 -2.54 -5.35
CA ILE A 28 2.23 -3.05 -4.00
C ILE A 28 2.85 -1.91 -3.18
N LEU A 29 2.11 -1.42 -2.19
CA LEU A 29 2.53 -0.32 -1.33
C LEU A 29 2.88 -0.85 0.06
N PHE A 30 4.09 -0.57 0.53
CA PHE A 30 4.50 -0.84 1.90
C PHE A 30 4.30 0.43 2.73
N SER A 31 3.21 0.49 3.49
CA SER A 31 2.91 1.69 4.29
C SER A 31 1.89 1.42 5.38
N VAL A 32 1.90 2.30 6.39
CA VAL A 32 0.87 2.41 7.44
C VAL A 32 0.07 3.71 7.30
N ASP A 33 0.46 4.57 6.35
CA ASP A 33 0.07 5.98 6.32
C ASP A 33 -1.25 6.23 5.58
N SER A 34 -2.19 6.92 6.23
CA SER A 34 -3.46 7.31 5.61
C SER A 34 -3.30 8.26 4.44
N ASP A 35 -2.19 8.99 4.32
CA ASP A 35 -1.96 9.95 3.24
C ASP A 35 -1.94 9.29 1.84
N PHE A 36 -1.78 7.96 1.78
CA PHE A 36 -1.86 7.18 0.55
C PHE A 36 -3.28 6.71 0.18
N GLU A 37 -4.31 7.06 0.95
CA GLU A 37 -5.70 6.71 0.62
C GLU A 37 -6.12 7.29 -0.75
N ALA A 38 -5.89 8.59 -0.94
CA ALA A 38 -6.29 9.31 -2.14
C ALA A 38 -5.66 8.73 -3.43
N PRO A 39 -4.33 8.52 -3.53
CA PRO A 39 -3.75 7.92 -4.72
C PRO A 39 -4.23 6.48 -4.95
N LEU A 40 -4.42 5.66 -3.90
CA LEU A 40 -4.95 4.30 -4.07
C LEU A 40 -6.38 4.29 -4.64
N ARG A 41 -7.25 5.18 -4.17
CA ARG A 41 -8.58 5.35 -4.76
C ARG A 41 -8.48 5.77 -6.22
N LYS A 42 -7.55 6.67 -6.54
CA LYS A 42 -7.41 7.19 -7.90
C LYS A 42 -6.97 6.12 -8.90
N ILE A 43 -5.95 5.33 -8.55
CA ILE A 43 -5.50 4.24 -9.44
C ILE A 43 -6.55 3.14 -9.59
N LYS A 44 -7.37 2.93 -8.55
CA LYS A 44 -8.51 1.99 -8.61
C LYS A 44 -9.57 2.43 -9.62
N GLU A 45 -9.84 3.73 -9.73
CA GLU A 45 -10.72 4.28 -10.79
C GLU A 45 -10.16 4.01 -12.20
N TRP A 46 -8.84 3.93 -12.34
CA TRP A 46 -8.18 3.57 -13.60
C TRP A 46 -8.13 2.07 -13.88
N GLY A 47 -8.72 1.25 -13.00
CA GLY A 47 -8.73 -0.21 -13.12
C GLY A 47 -7.45 -0.88 -12.62
N ILE A 48 -6.51 -0.12 -12.04
CA ILE A 48 -5.27 -0.66 -11.47
C ILE A 48 -5.55 -1.23 -10.09
N LYS A 49 -5.04 -2.44 -9.82
CA LYS A 49 -5.19 -3.09 -8.52
C LYS A 49 -4.15 -2.60 -7.52
N SER A 50 -4.50 -2.63 -6.24
CA SER A 50 -3.61 -2.25 -5.15
C SER A 50 -3.51 -3.34 -4.08
N ALA A 51 -2.29 -3.60 -3.62
CA ALA A 51 -2.06 -4.35 -2.40
C ALA A 51 -1.29 -3.47 -1.40
N VAL A 52 -1.74 -3.40 -0.16
CA VAL A 52 -1.03 -2.73 0.93
C VAL A 52 -0.39 -3.78 1.82
N ILE A 53 0.91 -3.66 2.02
CA ILE A 53 1.67 -4.43 3.00
C ILE A 53 1.90 -3.54 4.21
N SER A 54 1.47 -4.01 5.38
CA SER A 54 1.47 -3.20 6.59
C SER A 54 1.56 -4.07 7.84
N SER A 55 1.91 -3.47 8.98
CA SER A 55 1.68 -4.13 10.28
C SER A 55 0.20 -4.09 10.63
N ARG A 56 -0.29 -5.14 11.29
CA ARG A 56 -1.69 -5.25 11.68
C ARG A 56 -2.10 -4.18 12.69
N SER A 57 -1.19 -3.78 13.56
CA SER A 57 -1.42 -2.82 14.63
C SER A 57 -1.37 -1.35 14.20
N SER A 58 -0.76 -1.04 13.05
CA SER A 58 -0.50 0.35 12.64
C SER A 58 -1.24 0.79 11.37
N LEU A 59 -1.84 -0.14 10.63
CA LEU A 59 -2.58 0.19 9.42
C LEU A 59 -3.80 1.09 9.71
N SER A 60 -3.83 2.26 9.09
CA SER A 60 -4.99 3.16 9.14
C SER A 60 -6.24 2.53 8.49
N LYS A 61 -7.42 2.88 8.99
CA LYS A 61 -8.69 2.33 8.51
C LYS A 61 -8.99 2.81 7.08
N GLU A 62 -8.61 4.04 6.81
CA GLU A 62 -8.72 4.74 5.55
C GLU A 62 -7.91 4.01 4.46
N LEU A 63 -6.62 3.76 4.73
CA LEU A 63 -5.76 3.04 3.80
C LEU A 63 -6.24 1.60 3.58
N LYS A 64 -6.70 0.93 4.65
CA LYS A 64 -7.29 -0.41 4.57
C LYS A 64 -8.52 -0.45 3.66
N ALA A 65 -9.38 0.57 3.72
CA ALA A 65 -10.59 0.65 2.91
C ALA A 65 -10.30 1.00 1.44
N ALA A 66 -9.23 1.74 1.17
CA ALA A 66 -8.83 2.10 -0.20
C ALA A 66 -8.17 0.93 -0.96
N ALA A 67 -7.40 0.09 -0.27
CA ALA A 67 -6.69 -1.04 -0.87
C ALA A 67 -7.64 -2.13 -1.40
N ASP A 68 -7.28 -2.80 -2.50
CA ASP A 68 -8.00 -4.01 -2.96
C ASP A 68 -7.61 -5.24 -2.14
N GLN A 69 -6.36 -5.26 -1.65
CA GLN A 69 -5.82 -6.34 -0.84
C GLN A 69 -4.97 -5.75 0.28
N VAL A 70 -5.08 -6.32 1.49
CA VAL A 70 -4.16 -6.05 2.59
C VAL A 70 -3.43 -7.33 2.94
N ILE A 71 -2.11 -7.22 3.08
CA ILE A 71 -1.24 -8.32 3.49
C ILE A 71 -0.48 -7.88 4.73
N TYR A 72 -0.63 -8.63 5.81
CA TYR A 72 -0.01 -8.28 7.08
C TYR A 72 1.41 -8.86 7.16
N LEU A 73 2.37 -8.04 7.61
CA LEU A 73 3.77 -8.46 7.78
C LEU A 73 3.90 -9.63 8.75
N GLU A 74 3.06 -9.66 9.78
CA GLU A 74 3.00 -10.73 10.77
C GLU A 74 2.71 -12.09 10.13
N ASP A 75 1.82 -12.14 9.14
CA ASP A 75 1.45 -13.37 8.43
C ASP A 75 2.63 -13.92 7.60
N PHE A 76 3.59 -13.07 7.20
CA PHE A 76 4.82 -13.49 6.53
C PHE A 76 5.87 -13.98 7.52
N LEU A 77 6.01 -13.32 8.67
CA LEU A 77 7.00 -13.69 9.68
C LEU A 77 6.74 -15.08 10.23
N THR A 78 5.48 -15.43 10.52
CA THR A 78 5.06 -16.76 10.94
C THR A 78 5.42 -17.82 9.89
N LYS A 79 5.22 -17.52 8.59
CA LYS A 79 5.57 -18.43 7.49
C LYS A 79 7.08 -18.64 7.33
N ILE A 80 7.87 -17.58 7.47
CA ILE A 80 9.35 -17.67 7.38
C ILE A 80 9.90 -18.43 8.60
N ALA A 81 9.29 -18.27 9.77
CA ALA A 81 9.67 -18.98 10.99
C ALA A 81 9.30 -20.48 10.96
N GLY A 82 8.54 -20.95 9.96
CA GLY A 82 8.08 -22.33 9.85
C GLY A 82 6.96 -22.69 10.83
N GLU A 83 6.27 -21.68 11.38
CA GLU A 83 5.13 -21.88 12.25
C GLU A 83 3.88 -22.11 11.37
N GLU A 84 3.23 -23.26 11.50
CA GLU A 84 1.97 -23.54 10.80
C GLU A 84 0.88 -22.58 11.29
N VAL A 85 0.23 -21.89 10.36
CA VAL A 85 -0.93 -21.05 10.67
C VAL A 85 -2.13 -21.98 10.89
N ALA A 86 -2.55 -22.12 12.14
CA ALA A 86 -3.75 -22.87 12.54
C ALA A 86 -5.05 -22.15 12.13
#